data_AF-A0A7W6WUW8-F1
#
_entry.id   AF-A0A7W6WUW8-F1
#
_cell.length_a   1.000
_cell.length_b   1.000
_cell.length_c   1.000
_cell.angle_alpha   90.00
_cell.angle_beta   90.00
_cell.angle_gamma   90.00
#
_symmetry.space_group_name_H-M   'P 1'
#
loop_
_entity.id
_entity.type
_entity.pdbx_description
1 polymer ?
#
loop_
_entity_poly.entity_id
_entity_poly.type
_entity_poly.pdbx_seq_one_letter_code
_entity_poly.pdbx_strand_id
1 'polypeptide(L)' 'MSFRRLSVATIVLVAFVGPMRAEESLIAYKSLSPELALDLARAALASCRSHGYQVAVAVIDRFGA' A
#
# COMPACT_ATOMS: atom_id res chain seq x y z
N MET A 1 7.43 56.26 0.55
CA MET A 1 6.89 55.51 -0.62
C MET A 1 7.49 54.10 -0.79
N SER A 2 8.10 53.50 0.23
CA SER A 2 8.69 52.14 0.17
C SER A 2 7.71 51.06 0.65
N PHE A 3 7.00 51.30 1.76
CA PHE A 3 6.13 50.31 2.40
C PHE A 3 4.95 49.84 1.54
N ARG A 4 4.25 50.77 0.86
CA ARG A 4 3.13 50.44 -0.04
C ARG A 4 3.56 49.62 -1.27
N ARG A 5 4.78 49.82 -1.75
CA ARG A 5 5.34 49.04 -2.87
C ARG A 5 5.75 47.64 -2.40
N LEU A 6 6.30 47.54 -1.19
CA LEU A 6 6.62 46.26 -0.55
C LEU A 6 5.36 45.40 -0.35
N SER A 7 4.28 45.98 0.20
CA SER A 7 3.04 45.25 0.45
C SER A 7 2.39 44.69 -0.81
N VAL A 8 2.42 45.47 -1.92
CA VAL A 8 1.88 45.02 -3.21
C VAL A 8 2.71 43.86 -3.78
N ALA A 9 4.04 43.92 -3.67
CA ALA A 9 4.91 42.84 -4.13
C ALA A 9 4.66 41.53 -3.36
N THR A 10 4.42 41.61 -2.04
CA THR A 10 4.12 40.43 -1.22
C THR A 10 2.77 39.80 -1.56
N ILE A 11 1.74 40.62 -1.80
CA ILE A 11 0.41 40.12 -2.18
C ILE A 11 0.45 39.40 -3.54
N VAL A 12 1.18 39.96 -4.52
CA VAL A 12 1.36 39.34 -5.85
C VAL A 12 2.08 38.00 -5.75
N LEU A 13 3.08 37.88 -4.86
CA LEU A 13 3.83 36.64 -4.67
C LEU A 13 2.97 35.51 -4.08
N VAL A 14 2.12 35.83 -3.10
CA VAL A 14 1.23 34.83 -2.46
C VAL A 14 0.13 34.36 -3.42
N ALA A 15 -0.35 35.24 -4.31
CA ALA A 15 -1.36 34.88 -5.31
C ALA A 15 -0.86 33.86 -6.36
N PHE A 16 0.45 33.66 -6.48
CA PHE A 16 1.07 32.73 -7.44
C PHE A 16 1.34 31.33 -6.87
N VAL A 17 1.05 31.08 -5.60
CA VAL A 17 1.29 29.77 -4.98
C VAL A 17 0.11 28.84 -5.30
N GLY A 18 0.25 28.02 -6.34
CA GLY A 18 -0.72 26.98 -6.70
C GLY A 18 -0.69 25.79 -5.73
N PRO A 19 -1.74 24.95 -5.70
CA PRO A 19 -1.78 23.77 -4.84
C PRO A 19 -0.72 22.74 -5.29
N MET A 20 0.28 22.51 -4.45
CA MET A 20 1.22 21.40 -4.62
C MET A 20 0.49 20.10 -4.22
N ARG A 21 0.05 19.32 -5.21
CA ARG A 21 -0.51 17.98 -4.97
C ARG A 21 0.66 17.00 -4.93
N ALA A 22 0.72 16.17 -3.89
CA ALA A 22 1.64 15.04 -3.88
C ALA A 22 1.27 14.09 -5.04
N GLU A 23 2.27 13.53 -5.71
CA GLU A 23 2.03 12.55 -6.76
C GLU A 23 1.53 11.24 -6.11
N GLU A 24 0.30 10.86 -6.42
CA GLU A 24 -0.29 9.61 -5.95
C GLU A 24 0.21 8.48 -6.85
N SER A 25 1.30 7.84 -6.45
CA SER A 25 1.92 6.79 -7.26
C SER A 25 1.11 5.49 -7.18
N LEU A 26 0.77 4.95 -8.34
CA LEU A 26 0.18 3.61 -8.43
C LEU A 26 1.30 2.57 -8.28
N ILE A 27 1.27 1.83 -7.17
CA ILE A 27 2.23 0.75 -6.91
C ILE A 27 1.60 -0.58 -7.27
N ALA A 28 2.18 -1.27 -8.25
CA ALA A 28 1.83 -2.65 -8.54
C ALA A 28 2.37 -3.58 -7.46
N TYR A 29 1.52 -4.48 -6.97
CA TYR A 29 1.91 -5.55 -6.06
C TYR A 29 1.50 -6.90 -6.64
N LYS A 30 2.27 -7.93 -6.27
CA LYS A 30 1.90 -9.31 -6.58
C LYS A 30 1.05 -9.86 -5.44
N SER A 31 -0.20 -10.18 -5.74
CA SER A 31 -1.09 -10.86 -4.79
C SER A 31 -0.88 -12.36 -4.81
N LEU A 32 -1.16 -13.02 -3.69
CA LEU A 32 -1.26 -14.48 -3.63
C LEU A 32 -2.49 -14.91 -4.45
N SER A 33 -2.34 -15.87 -5.37
CA SER A 33 -3.49 -16.38 -6.10
C SER A 33 -4.26 -17.42 -5.26
N PRO A 34 -5.59 -17.52 -5.41
CA PRO A 34 -6.39 -18.50 -4.69
C PRO A 34 -5.97 -19.95 -4.97
N GLU A 35 -5.57 -20.24 -6.21
CA GLU A 35 -5.13 -21.57 -6.63
C GLU A 35 -3.85 -21.96 -5.91
N LEU A 36 -2.87 -21.04 -5.85
CA LEU A 36 -1.62 -21.27 -5.13
C LEU A 36 -1.86 -21.40 -3.63
N ALA A 37 -2.74 -20.57 -3.04
CA ALA A 37 -3.11 -20.67 -1.63
C ALA A 37 -3.71 -22.03 -1.29
N LEU A 38 -4.59 -22.55 -2.16
CA LEU A 38 -5.20 -23.87 -2.01
C LEU A 38 -4.16 -25.00 -2.08
N ASP A 39 -3.24 -24.93 -3.04
CA ASP A 39 -2.16 -25.90 -3.18
C ASP A 39 -1.24 -25.90 -1.95
N LEU A 40 -0.89 -24.72 -1.45
CA LEU A 40 -0.11 -24.57 -0.21
C LEU A 40 -0.84 -25.17 0.99
N ALA A 41 -2.12 -24.85 1.18
CA ALA A 41 -2.91 -25.36 2.31
C ALA A 41 -2.98 -26.90 2.29
N ARG A 42 -3.20 -27.49 1.11
CA ARG A 42 -3.25 -28.95 0.93
C ARG A 42 -1.90 -29.60 1.18
N ALA A 43 -0.83 -29.04 0.62
CA ALA A 43 0.52 -29.58 0.77
C ALA A 43 0.98 -29.56 2.23
N ALA A 44 0.76 -28.44 2.93
CA ALA A 44 1.09 -28.30 4.35
C ALA A 44 0.28 -29.30 5.21
N LEU A 45 -1.02 -29.41 4.97
CA LEU A 45 -1.86 -30.36 5.71
C LEU A 45 -1.42 -31.81 5.46
N ALA A 46 -1.10 -32.17 4.22
CA ALA A 46 -0.60 -33.51 3.89
C ALA A 46 0.74 -33.81 4.58
N SER A 47 1.67 -32.86 4.60
CA SER A 47 2.95 -33.00 5.28
C SER A 47 2.79 -33.14 6.81
N CYS A 48 1.91 -32.36 7.44
CA CYS A 48 1.64 -32.53 8.87
C CYS A 48 1.02 -33.89 9.18
N ARG A 49 0.09 -34.35 8.33
CA ARG A 49 -0.53 -35.67 8.46
C ARG A 49 0.47 -36.82 8.30
N SER A 50 1.41 -36.73 7.35
CA SER A 50 2.42 -37.79 7.17
C SER A 50 3.35 -37.94 8.38
N HIS A 51 3.47 -36.89 9.19
CA HIS A 51 4.22 -36.92 10.45
C HIS A 51 3.36 -37.28 11.68
N GLY A 52 2.08 -37.61 11.50
CA GLY A 52 1.18 -38.00 12.58
C GLY A 52 0.56 -36.85 13.38
N TYR A 53 0.66 -35.62 12.89
CA TYR A 53 0.07 -34.45 13.55
C TYR A 53 -1.36 -34.19 13.05
N GLN A 54 -2.23 -33.78 13.98
CA GLN A 54 -3.57 -33.26 13.66
C GLN A 54 -3.58 -31.74 13.83
N VAL A 55 -3.70 -31.03 12.70
CA VAL A 55 -3.58 -29.57 12.65
C VAL A 55 -4.66 -28.96 11.76
N ALA A 56 -4.93 -27.67 11.97
CA ALA A 56 -5.61 -26.80 11.01
C ALA A 56 -4.57 -25.92 10.31
N VAL A 57 -4.76 -25.66 9.01
CA VAL A 57 -3.88 -24.80 8.21
C VAL A 57 -4.72 -23.65 7.66
N ALA A 58 -4.26 -22.42 7.89
CA ALA A 58 -4.78 -21.21 7.27
C ALA A 58 -3.65 -20.56 6.47
N VAL A 59 -3.94 -20.13 5.25
CA VAL A 59 -3.03 -19.40 4.38
C VAL A 59 -3.62 -18.02 4.20
N ILE A 60 -2.84 -16.98 4.49
CA ILE A 60 -3.26 -15.58 4.31
C ILE A 60 -2.30 -14.87 3.36
N ASP A 61 -2.83 -13.93 2.59
CA ASP A 61 -2.04 -13.00 1.81
C ASP A 61 -1.55 -11.80 2.64
N ARG A 62 -0.75 -10.92 2.02
CA ARG A 62 -0.17 -9.75 2.69
C ARG A 62 -1.21 -8.74 3.22
N PHE A 63 -2.39 -8.74 2.64
CA PHE A 63 -3.54 -7.90 3.00
C PHE A 63 -4.44 -8.55 4.05
N GLY A 64 -4.13 -9.78 4.48
CA GLY A 64 -4.83 -10.49 5.54
C GLY A 64 -6.06 -11.27 5.10
N ALA A 65 -6.27 -11.38 3.77
CA ALA A 65 -7.27 -12.28 3.19
C ALA A 65 -6.77 -13.72 3.16
#